data_AF-A0A8T4LNT2-F1
#
_entry.id   AF-A0A8T4LNT2-F1
#
_cell.length_a   1.000
_cell.length_b   1.000
_cell.length_c   1.000
_cell.angle_alpha   90.00
_cell.angle_beta   90.00
_cell.angle_gamma   90.00
#
_symmetry.space_group_name_H-M   'P 1'
#
loop_
_entity.id
_entity.type
_entity.pdbx_description
1 polymer ?
#
loop_
_entity_poly.entity_id
_entity_poly.type
_entity_poly.pdbx_seq_one_letter_code
_entity_poly.pdbx_strand_id
1 'polypeptide(L)'
;MNKILLFAFALAVFIAGCFHEPKASLVVKDCGTDEKCFEDAAQNCALAKVTVTSSTGAITAYEESKGYDGDNCVVYFKVTASQVPTFADKDMTCKFPKTTLSGFDAITSFNSQSAFTYCTGSLVEAIRSAG
;
A
#
# COMPACT_ATOMS: atom_id res chain seq x y z
N MET A 1 -21.29 -51.47 -43.33
CA MET A 1 -20.42 -50.32 -43.67
C MET A 1 -21.26 -49.05 -43.56
N ASN A 2 -20.96 -48.20 -42.57
CA ASN A 2 -20.80 -46.75 -42.73
C ASN A 2 -20.59 -46.14 -41.34
N LYS A 3 -19.30 -46.06 -41.01
CA LYS A 3 -18.76 -45.07 -40.08
C LYS A 3 -19.00 -43.69 -40.70
N ILE A 4 -19.17 -42.68 -39.85
CA ILE A 4 -18.80 -41.26 -40.04
C ILE A 4 -19.93 -40.35 -39.48
N LEU A 5 -19.51 -39.47 -38.57
CA LEU A 5 -20.21 -38.27 -38.04
C LEU A 5 -21.32 -38.52 -36.99
N LEU A 6 -21.13 -39.02 -35.76
CA LEU A 6 -20.23 -38.60 -34.66
C LEU A 6 -19.53 -37.27 -34.90
N PHE A 7 -20.13 -36.13 -34.52
CA PHE A 7 -19.50 -34.85 -34.11
C PHE A 7 -20.49 -33.69 -34.31
N ALA A 8 -21.58 -33.64 -33.55
CA ALA A 8 -22.45 -32.46 -33.52
C ALA A 8 -23.02 -32.19 -32.11
N PHE A 9 -22.31 -32.61 -31.06
CA PHE A 9 -22.74 -32.49 -29.66
C PHE A 9 -21.64 -31.95 -28.73
N ALA A 10 -20.69 -31.18 -29.26
CA ALA A 10 -19.56 -30.64 -28.50
C ALA A 10 -19.32 -29.17 -28.81
N LEU A 11 -20.36 -28.33 -28.75
CA LEU A 11 -20.17 -26.88 -28.72
C LEU A 11 -21.23 -26.20 -27.83
N ALA A 12 -21.52 -26.81 -26.68
CA ALA A 12 -22.21 -26.11 -25.60
C ALA A 12 -21.22 -25.12 -24.95
N VAL A 13 -21.16 -23.92 -25.52
CA VAL A 13 -21.04 -22.62 -24.84
C VAL A 13 -20.16 -22.64 -23.56
N PHE A 14 -18.84 -22.70 -23.75
CA PHE A 14 -17.84 -22.29 -22.75
C PHE A 14 -17.72 -20.75 -22.69
N ILE A 15 -18.84 -20.04 -22.47
CA ILE A 15 -18.83 -18.58 -22.33
C ILE A 15 -19.57 -18.16 -21.05
N ALA A 16 -19.02 -18.57 -19.90
CA ALA A 16 -19.42 -18.03 -18.60
C ALA A 16 -18.20 -17.71 -17.72
N GLY A 17 -17.04 -17.49 -18.33
CA GLY A 17 -15.77 -17.22 -17.64
C GLY A 17 -15.39 -15.75 -17.51
N CYS A 18 -16.23 -14.82 -17.96
CA CYS A 18 -16.01 -13.39 -17.74
C CYS A 18 -16.83 -12.93 -16.53
N PHE A 19 -16.56 -13.50 -15.35
CA PHE A 19 -16.77 -12.75 -14.11
C PHE A 19 -15.79 -11.57 -14.15
N HIS A 20 -16.19 -10.50 -14.83
CA HIS A 20 -15.68 -9.18 -14.49
C HIS A 20 -16.16 -8.95 -13.06
N GLU A 21 -15.29 -9.28 -12.09
CA GLU A 21 -15.43 -8.74 -10.75
C GLU A 21 -15.66 -7.23 -10.93
N PRO A 22 -16.78 -6.68 -10.44
CA PRO A 22 -16.94 -5.24 -10.42
C PRO A 22 -15.74 -4.75 -9.62
N LYS A 23 -14.82 -4.04 -10.28
CA LYS A 23 -13.75 -3.31 -9.62
C LYS A 23 -14.46 -2.43 -8.60
N ALA A 24 -14.51 -2.90 -7.35
CA ALA A 24 -15.06 -2.13 -6.26
C ALA A 24 -14.40 -0.75 -6.41
N SER A 25 -15.21 0.29 -6.56
CA SER A 25 -14.67 1.64 -6.59
C SER A 25 -13.99 1.82 -5.26
N LEU A 26 -12.67 1.68 -5.29
CA LEU A 26 -11.80 1.58 -4.15
C LEU A 26 -11.70 3.00 -3.58
N VAL A 27 -12.66 3.37 -2.73
CA VAL A 27 -12.74 4.69 -2.11
C VAL A 27 -11.59 4.79 -1.10
N VAL A 28 -10.65 5.69 -1.37
CA VAL A 28 -9.58 6.03 -0.42
C VAL A 28 -10.19 6.87 0.70
N LYS A 29 -10.11 6.39 1.95
CA LYS A 29 -10.55 7.13 3.14
C LYS A 29 -9.59 8.30 3.39
N ASP A 30 -10.11 9.52 3.35
CA ASP A 30 -9.33 10.71 3.70
C ASP A 30 -9.39 10.95 5.22
N CYS A 31 -8.27 10.75 5.91
CA CYS A 31 -8.17 10.99 7.35
C CYS A 31 -7.71 12.42 7.69
N GLY A 32 -7.40 13.26 6.70
CA GLY A 32 -6.90 14.61 6.96
C GLY A 32 -5.61 14.57 7.78
N THR A 33 -5.69 15.00 9.05
CA THR A 33 -4.60 14.95 10.03
C THR A 33 -4.89 14.02 11.21
N ASP A 34 -5.94 13.19 11.12
CA ASP A 34 -6.31 12.22 12.14
C ASP A 34 -5.46 10.95 11.96
N GLU A 35 -4.36 10.89 12.70
CA GLU A 35 -3.43 9.76 12.74
C GLU A 35 -4.13 8.45 13.11
N LYS A 36 -5.01 8.48 14.11
CA LYS A 36 -5.74 7.30 14.59
C LYS A 36 -6.69 6.75 13.52
N CYS A 37 -7.35 7.64 12.78
CA CYS A 37 -8.19 7.26 11.63
C CYS A 37 -7.39 6.47 10.58
N PHE A 38 -6.15 6.86 10.34
CA PHE A 38 -5.27 6.22 9.37
C PHE A 38 -4.72 4.90 9.89
N GLU A 39 -4.25 4.85 11.13
CA GLU A 39 -3.78 3.62 11.78
C GLU A 39 -4.83 2.52 11.75
N ASP A 40 -6.08 2.83 12.11
CA ASP A 40 -7.19 1.87 12.08
C ASP A 40 -7.44 1.31 10.68
N ALA A 41 -7.27 2.14 9.64
CA ALA A 41 -7.39 1.70 8.26
C ALA A 41 -6.17 0.87 7.82
N ALA A 42 -4.95 1.35 8.11
CA ALA A 42 -3.69 0.73 7.71
C ALA A 42 -3.46 -0.63 8.38
N GLN A 43 -3.90 -0.84 9.62
CA GLN A 43 -3.87 -2.14 10.32
C GLN A 43 -4.66 -3.22 9.58
N ASN A 44 -5.68 -2.82 8.82
CA ASN A 44 -6.49 -3.70 7.98
C ASN A 44 -6.05 -3.67 6.52
N CYS A 45 -4.99 -2.93 6.21
CA CYS A 45 -4.57 -2.57 4.86
C CYS A 45 -5.73 -2.00 4.00
N ALA A 46 -6.61 -1.23 4.62
CA ALA A 46 -7.66 -0.52 3.92
C ALA A 46 -7.08 0.72 3.24
N LEU A 47 -7.73 1.18 2.17
CA LEU A 47 -7.30 2.38 1.47
C LEU A 47 -7.55 3.61 2.33
N ALA A 48 -6.48 4.31 2.68
CA ALA A 48 -6.55 5.53 3.47
C ALA A 48 -5.35 6.43 3.19
N LYS A 49 -5.51 7.73 3.48
CA LYS A 49 -4.43 8.72 3.42
C LYS A 49 -4.50 9.68 4.59
N VAL A 50 -3.34 10.19 5.00
CA VAL A 50 -3.19 11.17 6.09
C VAL A 50 -2.02 12.11 5.80
N THR A 51 -2.08 13.31 6.37
CA THR A 51 -0.95 14.23 6.44
C THR A 51 -0.55 14.41 7.90
N VAL A 52 0.69 14.06 8.21
CA VAL A 52 1.24 14.11 9.56
C VAL A 52 2.32 15.17 9.60
N THR A 53 2.33 15.97 10.67
CA THR A 53 3.42 16.91 10.96
C THR A 53 4.06 16.51 12.27
N SER A 54 5.38 16.41 12.29
CA SER A 54 6.12 16.05 13.50
C SER A 54 5.79 17.01 14.65
N SER A 55 5.87 16.56 15.90
CA SER A 55 5.61 17.40 17.08
C SER A 55 6.49 18.66 17.14
N THR A 56 7.67 18.61 16.51
CA THR A 56 8.59 19.75 16.36
C THR A 56 8.25 20.69 15.20
N GLY A 57 7.33 20.31 14.31
CA GLY A 57 7.03 21.02 13.06
C GLY A 57 8.14 20.93 12.00
N ALA A 58 9.19 20.14 12.25
CA ALA A 58 10.36 20.07 11.39
C ALA A 58 10.11 19.28 10.10
N ILE A 59 9.14 18.36 10.11
CA ILE A 59 8.81 17.49 8.97
C ILE A 59 7.28 17.39 8.85
N THR A 60 6.77 17.59 7.65
CA THR A 60 5.40 17.21 7.25
C THR A 60 5.50 16.11 6.20
N ALA A 61 4.71 15.06 6.37
CA ALA A 61 4.65 13.92 5.48
C ALA A 61 3.22 13.62 5.05
N TYR A 62 3.08 13.18 3.82
CA TYR A 62 1.89 12.53 3.30
C TYR A 62 2.10 11.01 3.37
N GLU A 63 1.09 10.31 3.90
CA GLU A 63 1.09 8.86 4.00
C GLU A 63 -0.17 8.29 3.34
N GLU A 64 -0.03 7.14 2.68
CA GLU A 64 -1.13 6.48 1.99
C GLU A 64 -1.00 4.96 2.08
N SER A 65 -2.00 4.32 2.67
CA SER A 65 -2.22 2.88 2.53
C SER A 65 -2.90 2.64 1.18
N LYS A 66 -2.20 1.95 0.29
CA LYS A 66 -2.63 1.63 -1.09
C LYS A 66 -3.30 0.26 -1.18
N GLY A 67 -3.49 -0.41 -0.06
CA GLY A 67 -4.14 -1.72 0.00
C GLY A 67 -3.19 -2.86 -0.34
N TYR A 68 -3.77 -4.02 -0.59
CA TYR A 68 -3.01 -5.24 -0.85
C TYR A 68 -2.49 -5.30 -2.30
N ASP A 69 -1.20 -5.61 -2.43
CA ASP A 69 -0.55 -6.10 -3.64
C ASP A 69 -0.10 -7.54 -3.37
N GLY A 70 -0.96 -8.50 -3.73
CA GLY A 70 -0.82 -9.90 -3.35
C GLY A 70 -0.91 -10.11 -1.84
N ASP A 71 0.18 -10.58 -1.22
CA ASP A 71 0.28 -10.83 0.22
C ASP A 71 0.94 -9.70 1.00
N ASN A 72 1.21 -8.58 0.33
CA ASN A 72 1.83 -7.42 0.96
C ASN A 72 0.85 -6.25 1.02
N CYS A 73 0.81 -5.58 2.15
CA CYS A 73 0.21 -4.27 2.26
C CYS A 73 1.17 -3.22 1.73
N VAL A 74 0.71 -2.39 0.81
CA VAL A 74 1.50 -1.32 0.22
C VAL A 74 1.20 -0.03 0.94
N VAL A 75 2.22 0.60 1.51
CA VAL A 75 2.11 1.91 2.15
C VAL A 75 3.14 2.86 1.55
N TYR A 76 2.69 4.04 1.15
CA TYR A 76 3.50 5.10 0.55
C TYR A 76 3.69 6.25 1.52
N PHE A 77 4.89 6.82 1.51
CA PHE A 77 5.29 7.95 2.35
C PHE A 77 6.01 8.98 1.49
N LYS A 78 5.65 10.25 1.63
CA LYS A 78 6.34 11.36 0.98
C LYS A 78 6.51 12.52 1.94
N VAL A 79 7.72 13.00 2.10
CA VAL A 79 7.99 14.25 2.80
C VAL A 79 7.52 15.40 1.92
N THR A 80 6.54 16.16 2.39
CA THR A 80 5.96 17.31 1.68
C THR A 80 6.54 18.63 2.15
N ALA A 81 7.07 18.68 3.37
CA ALA A 81 7.86 19.80 3.88
C ALA A 81 8.92 19.31 4.86
N SER A 82 10.12 19.89 4.83
CA SER A 82 11.17 19.57 5.79
C SER A 82 12.10 20.76 6.05
N GLN A 83 12.48 20.94 7.31
CA GLN A 83 13.58 21.83 7.72
C GLN A 83 14.96 21.17 7.56
N VAL A 84 14.99 19.86 7.26
CA VAL A 84 16.22 19.09 7.00
C VAL A 84 16.32 18.87 5.48
N PRO A 85 17.20 19.61 4.76
CA PRO A 85 17.23 19.60 3.30
C PRO A 85 17.39 18.19 2.69
N THR A 86 18.11 17.31 3.37
CA THR A 86 18.35 15.92 2.92
C THR A 86 17.06 15.11 2.75
N PHE A 87 15.99 15.44 3.49
CA PHE A 87 14.71 14.73 3.44
C PHE A 87 13.64 15.42 2.59
N ALA A 88 13.89 16.65 2.12
CA ALA A 88 12.91 17.40 1.33
C ALA A 88 12.56 16.66 0.02
N ASP A 89 11.26 16.58 -0.27
CA ASP A 89 10.68 15.92 -1.45
C ASP A 89 11.06 14.44 -1.64
N LYS A 90 11.59 13.79 -0.60
CA LYS A 90 11.92 12.37 -0.62
C LYS A 90 10.70 11.52 -0.32
N ASP A 91 10.70 10.31 -0.86
CA ASP A 91 9.62 9.35 -0.68
C ASP A 91 10.12 7.92 -0.49
N MET A 92 9.22 7.07 -0.02
CA MET A 92 9.41 5.64 -0.02
C MET A 92 8.09 4.91 -0.18
N THR A 93 8.17 3.68 -0.68
CA THR A 93 7.09 2.71 -0.66
C THR A 93 7.53 1.49 0.13
N CYS A 94 6.71 1.09 1.08
CA CYS A 94 6.91 -0.08 1.91
C CYS A 94 5.90 -1.18 1.53
N LYS A 95 6.38 -2.43 1.42
CA LYS A 95 5.55 -3.62 1.16
C LYS A 95 5.62 -4.56 2.35
N PHE A 96 4.69 -4.41 3.28
CA PHE A 96 4.65 -5.19 4.52
C PHE A 96 3.90 -6.51 4.32
N PRO A 97 4.49 -7.67 4.63
CA PRO A 97 3.75 -8.94 4.60
C PRO A 97 2.52 -8.89 5.51
N LYS A 98 1.41 -9.54 5.13
CA LYS A 98 0.20 -9.67 5.96
C LYS A 98 0.49 -10.12 7.40
N THR A 99 1.48 -11.00 7.55
CA THR A 99 1.90 -11.57 8.85
C THR A 99 2.54 -10.54 9.79
N THR A 100 2.96 -9.37 9.29
CA THR A 100 3.60 -8.32 10.09
C THR A 100 2.69 -7.13 10.37
N LEU A 101 1.43 -7.15 9.92
CA LEU A 101 0.50 -6.02 10.06
C LEU A 101 -0.13 -5.91 11.46
N SER A 102 -0.30 -7.03 12.17
CA SER A 102 -0.77 -7.05 13.55
C SER A 102 0.33 -6.51 14.48
N GLY A 103 0.42 -5.19 14.57
CA GLY A 103 1.51 -4.47 15.24
C GLY A 103 2.06 -3.30 14.44
N PHE A 104 1.54 -3.04 13.23
CA PHE A 104 1.86 -1.85 12.46
C PHE A 104 1.28 -0.62 13.15
N ASP A 105 2.17 0.18 13.73
CA ASP A 105 1.93 1.55 14.16
C ASP A 105 2.62 2.43 13.12
N ALA A 106 1.83 3.13 12.29
CA ALA A 106 2.35 3.90 11.16
C ALA A 106 3.37 4.95 11.61
N ILE A 107 3.27 5.44 12.85
CA ILE A 107 4.07 6.55 13.36
C ILE A 107 5.34 6.05 14.04
N THR A 108 5.26 4.95 14.80
CA THR A 108 6.43 4.39 15.50
C THR A 108 7.19 3.36 14.66
N SER A 109 6.59 2.76 13.63
CA SER A 109 7.26 1.75 12.81
C SER A 109 8.50 2.32 12.10
N PHE A 110 8.48 3.60 11.70
CA PHE A 110 9.64 4.27 11.09
C PHE A 110 10.76 4.61 12.06
N ASN A 111 10.54 4.46 13.37
CA ASN A 111 11.62 4.59 14.36
C ASN A 111 12.46 3.30 14.49
N SER A 112 12.04 2.20 13.86
CA SER A 112 12.79 0.94 13.87
C SER A 112 13.51 0.72 12.53
N GLN A 113 14.84 0.55 12.56
CA GLN A 113 15.62 0.25 11.34
C GLN A 113 15.09 -0.99 10.60
N SER A 114 14.49 -1.94 11.31
CA SER A 114 13.88 -3.14 10.76
C SER A 114 12.70 -2.86 9.83
N ALA A 115 11.90 -1.82 10.08
CA ALA A 115 10.77 -1.48 9.22
C ALA A 115 11.21 -1.07 7.81
N PHE A 116 12.37 -0.43 7.68
CA PHE A 116 12.94 -0.04 6.39
C PHE A 116 13.39 -1.21 5.52
N THR A 117 13.44 -2.44 6.04
CA THR A 117 13.75 -3.64 5.25
C THR A 117 12.70 -3.89 4.17
N TYR A 118 11.45 -3.48 4.44
CA TYR A 118 10.33 -3.62 3.51
C TYR A 118 10.16 -2.40 2.59
N CYS A 119 11.01 -1.39 2.73
CA CYS A 119 10.87 -0.10 2.07
C CYS A 119 11.91 0.12 0.98
N THR A 120 11.49 0.79 -0.08
CA THR A 120 12.33 1.23 -1.20
C THR A 120 12.01 2.67 -1.53
N GLY A 121 12.98 3.42 -2.06
CA GLY A 121 12.80 4.82 -2.44
C GLY A 121 13.90 5.75 -1.92
N SER A 122 13.81 7.01 -2.33
CA SER A 122 14.84 8.01 -2.08
C SER A 122 14.95 8.43 -0.61
N LEU A 123 13.87 8.29 0.17
CA LEU A 123 13.84 8.61 1.59
C LEU A 123 14.56 7.55 2.42
N VAL A 124 14.39 6.26 2.12
CA VAL A 124 15.11 5.20 2.85
C VAL A 124 16.61 5.25 2.57
N GLU A 125 17.03 5.62 1.35
CA GLU A 125 18.43 5.86 1.02
C GLU A 125 19.01 7.03 1.82
N ALA A 126 18.27 8.14 1.93
CA ALA A 126 18.65 9.30 2.72
C ALA A 126 18.80 8.96 4.21
N ILE A 127 17.87 8.17 4.77
CA ILE A 127 17.92 7.73 6.17
C ILE A 127 19.15 6.84 6.42
N ARG A 128 19.40 5.87 5.54
CA ARG A 128 20.56 4.97 5.65
C ARG A 128 21.91 5.68 5.48
N SER A 129 21.94 6.81 4.79
CA SER A 129 23.16 7.60 4.58
C SER A 129 23.42 8.61 5.71
N ALA A 130 22.42 8.88 6.55
CA ALA A 130 22.50 9.86 7.63
C ALA A 130 22.87 9.26 9.00
N GLY A 131 22.79 7.92 9.15
CA GLY A 131 23.21 7.18 10.35
C GLY A 131 24.50 6.42 10.13
#